data_AF-A0A1F9Y5M0-F1
#
_entry.id   AF-A0A1F9Y5M0-F1
#
_cell.length_a   1.000
_cell.length_b   1.000
_cell.length_c   1.000
_cell.angle_alpha   90.00
_cell.angle_beta   90.00
_cell.angle_gamma   90.00
#
_symmetry.space_group_name_H-M   'P 1'
#
loop_
_entity.id
_entity.type
_entity.pdbx_description
1 polymer ?
#
loop_
_entity_poly.entity_id
_entity_poly.type
_entity_poly.pdbx_seq_one_letter_code
_entity_poly.pdbx_strand_id
1 'polypeptide(L)'
;MHILRLLFFAIAVLFIRVNLAAVLLPALNFSDIVSGPKTGNTDGAGGLAPAEHGSIVTIWGNYLGESQGSSKLYFKDSSGMSHEVAHIYYWKNADGKLPGGPAELSAYHRMQEIAFSIPASAAEGPGYIYAVVNGVKSINGETGSSDSLPFTIRAGNIFFIREGGSDTVGDGSWNNSWASLEATVAGGNGKIGAGDIIYSVGVRATHGLSVGKNAQIEGTDEAHIVIAAYPGTQVAISGNDNLYYTIYYYYSNS
;
A
#
# COMPACT_ATOMS: atom_id res chain seq x y z
N MET A 1 33.54 47.62 -45.22
CA MET A 1 32.59 46.53 -45.49
C MET A 1 32.64 45.42 -44.43
N HIS A 2 32.86 45.74 -43.14
CA HIS A 2 32.97 44.76 -42.04
C HIS A 2 32.01 45.02 -40.85
N ILE A 3 31.38 46.19 -40.80
CA ILE A 3 30.46 46.58 -39.71
C ILE A 3 29.03 46.06 -39.95
N LEU A 4 28.69 45.70 -41.19
CA LEU A 4 27.34 45.23 -41.56
C LEU A 4 27.10 43.73 -41.31
N ARG A 5 28.14 42.94 -41.00
CA ARG A 5 28.02 41.50 -40.68
C ARG A 5 27.81 41.22 -39.18
N LEU A 6 28.10 42.18 -38.30
CA LEU A 6 27.84 42.03 -36.86
C LEU A 6 26.38 42.31 -36.47
N LEU A 7 25.63 43.03 -37.31
CA LEU A 7 24.22 43.36 -37.01
C LEU A 7 23.26 42.19 -37.23
N PHE A 8 23.65 41.16 -37.99
CA PHE A 8 22.82 39.97 -38.23
C PHE A 8 22.96 38.89 -37.15
N PHE A 9 23.95 38.99 -36.25
CA PHE A 9 24.11 38.07 -35.12
C PHE A 9 23.38 38.55 -33.85
N ALA A 10 23.03 39.84 -33.78
CA ALA A 10 22.39 40.44 -32.60
C ALA A 10 20.85 40.36 -32.60
N ILE A 11 20.21 40.05 -33.74
CA ILE A 11 18.74 39.96 -33.88
C ILE A 11 18.23 38.51 -33.79
N ALA A 12 19.14 37.52 -33.81
CA ALA A 12 18.80 36.10 -33.64
C ALA A 12 18.89 35.61 -32.17
N VAL A 13 18.95 36.54 -31.20
CA VAL A 13 18.58 36.20 -29.81
C VAL A 13 17.07 36.21 -29.73
N LEU A 14 16.51 35.18 -30.39
CA LEU A 14 15.15 34.74 -30.26
C LEU A 14 14.87 34.67 -28.75
N PHE A 15 13.95 35.51 -28.28
CA PHE A 15 13.36 35.38 -26.96
C PHE A 15 12.64 34.02 -26.91
N ILE A 16 13.38 32.95 -26.65
CA ILE A 16 12.81 31.68 -26.23
C ILE A 16 12.23 31.97 -24.85
N ARG A 17 10.94 32.33 -24.84
CA ARG A 17 10.10 32.27 -23.65
C ARG A 17 10.03 30.80 -23.26
N VAL A 18 11.01 30.34 -22.49
CA VAL A 18 10.89 29.06 -21.81
C VAL A 18 9.79 29.28 -20.78
N ASN A 19 8.56 28.91 -21.11
CA ASN A 19 7.52 28.82 -20.10
C ASN A 19 7.89 27.63 -19.22
N LEU A 20 8.63 27.89 -18.13
CA LEU A 20 8.74 26.93 -17.05
C LEU A 20 7.36 26.84 -16.40
N ALA A 21 6.51 25.96 -16.91
CA ALA A 21 5.37 25.51 -16.15
C ALA A 21 5.92 24.87 -14.87
N ALA A 22 5.44 25.31 -13.70
CA ALA A 22 5.76 24.64 -12.45
C ALA A 22 5.23 23.21 -12.55
N VAL A 23 6.14 22.24 -12.68
CA VAL A 23 5.78 20.82 -12.68
C VAL A 23 5.37 20.48 -11.26
N LEU A 24 4.09 20.16 -11.08
CA LEU A 24 3.60 19.62 -9.82
C LEU A 24 4.27 18.25 -9.62
N LEU A 25 5.08 18.15 -8.57
CA LEU A 25 5.82 16.94 -8.28
C LEU A 25 4.86 15.86 -7.75
N PRO A 26 4.98 14.60 -8.22
CA PRO A 26 4.30 13.47 -7.60
C PRO A 26 4.68 13.41 -6.11
N ALA A 27 3.70 13.19 -5.24
CA ALA A 27 3.91 13.13 -3.79
C ALA A 27 3.17 11.94 -3.21
N LEU A 28 3.84 11.15 -2.37
CA LEU A 28 3.21 10.09 -1.59
C LEU A 28 2.94 10.59 -0.18
N ASN A 29 1.68 10.53 0.26
CA ASN A 29 1.25 11.13 1.52
C ASN A 29 1.25 10.10 2.66
N PHE A 30 0.61 8.95 2.45
CA PHE A 30 0.51 7.89 3.46
C PHE A 30 0.22 6.51 2.83
N SER A 31 0.38 5.46 3.64
CA SER A 31 -0.02 4.08 3.34
C SER A 31 -0.95 3.53 4.42
N ASP A 32 -1.63 2.44 4.09
CA ASP A 32 -2.45 1.67 5.03
C ASP A 32 -1.58 0.93 6.05
N ILE A 33 -0.44 0.40 5.61
CA ILE A 33 0.57 -0.28 6.43
C ILE A 33 1.97 0.30 6.24
N VAL A 34 2.77 0.27 7.32
CA VAL A 34 4.14 0.79 7.36
C VAL A 34 5.21 -0.31 7.45
N SER A 35 4.80 -1.57 7.62
CA SER A 35 5.71 -2.71 7.65
C SER A 35 4.99 -4.00 7.28
N GLY A 36 5.74 -4.98 6.79
CA GLY A 36 5.19 -6.28 6.43
C GLY A 36 6.21 -7.25 5.83
N PRO A 37 5.83 -8.52 5.64
CA PRO A 37 6.67 -9.51 5.01
C PRO A 37 6.83 -9.27 3.50
N LYS A 38 7.95 -9.75 2.96
CA LYS A 38 8.27 -9.71 1.52
C LYS A 38 7.89 -10.99 0.76
N THR A 39 7.41 -12.00 1.47
CA THR A 39 6.95 -13.29 0.93
C THR A 39 5.67 -13.73 1.66
N GLY A 40 5.06 -14.83 1.20
CA GLY A 40 3.92 -15.46 1.89
C GLY A 40 2.55 -15.08 1.32
N ASN A 41 2.47 -14.14 0.37
CA ASN A 41 1.21 -13.84 -0.29
C ASN A 41 0.88 -14.96 -1.29
N THR A 42 -0.24 -15.64 -1.05
CA THR A 42 -0.63 -16.84 -1.81
C THR A 42 -1.75 -16.60 -2.82
N ASP A 43 -2.09 -15.35 -3.12
CA ASP A 43 -3.21 -15.02 -4.01
C ASP A 43 -2.97 -15.30 -5.51
N GLY A 44 -1.71 -15.47 -5.90
CA GLY A 44 -1.30 -15.75 -7.29
C GLY A 44 -1.53 -14.58 -8.26
N ALA A 45 -1.77 -13.36 -7.75
CA ALA A 45 -2.02 -12.20 -8.57
C ALA A 45 -0.80 -11.86 -9.46
N GLY A 46 -1.06 -11.30 -10.65
CA GLY A 46 -0.01 -11.00 -11.61
C GLY A 46 0.64 -12.22 -12.28
N GLY A 47 0.09 -13.43 -12.08
CA GLY A 47 0.67 -14.67 -12.60
C GLY A 47 1.91 -15.15 -11.84
N LEU A 48 2.15 -14.58 -10.65
CA LEU A 48 3.24 -14.95 -9.77
C LEU A 48 2.91 -16.27 -9.06
N ALA A 49 3.93 -17.08 -8.72
CA ALA A 49 3.66 -18.30 -7.98
C ALA A 49 3.25 -17.96 -6.53
N PRO A 50 2.44 -18.81 -5.89
CA PRO A 50 2.05 -18.59 -4.50
C PRO A 50 3.27 -18.41 -3.59
N ALA A 51 3.19 -17.43 -2.68
CA ALA A 51 4.21 -17.02 -1.72
C ALA A 51 5.46 -16.30 -2.29
N GLU A 52 5.51 -16.02 -3.61
CA GLU A 52 6.65 -15.34 -4.26
C GLU A 52 6.63 -13.81 -4.15
N HIS A 53 5.63 -13.23 -3.48
CA HIS A 53 5.57 -11.81 -3.17
C HIS A 53 5.00 -11.59 -1.78
N GLY A 54 5.20 -10.37 -1.30
CA GLY A 54 4.94 -10.00 0.08
C GLY A 54 3.60 -9.32 0.29
N SER A 55 3.60 -8.57 1.37
CA SER A 55 2.53 -7.71 1.82
C SER A 55 1.99 -6.84 0.68
N ILE A 56 0.68 -6.65 0.70
CA ILE A 56 -0.03 -5.76 -0.19
C ILE A 56 -0.18 -4.43 0.54
N VAL A 57 0.33 -3.37 -0.09
CA VAL A 57 0.31 -2.02 0.46
C VAL A 57 -0.59 -1.17 -0.43
N THR A 58 -1.44 -0.38 0.19
CA THR A 58 -2.18 0.69 -0.48
C THR A 58 -1.56 2.03 -0.12
N ILE A 59 -1.21 2.84 -1.12
CA ILE A 59 -0.67 4.19 -0.94
C ILE A 59 -1.63 5.22 -1.50
N TRP A 60 -1.66 6.38 -0.84
CA TRP A 60 -2.38 7.57 -1.30
C TRP A 60 -1.40 8.72 -1.53
N GLY A 61 -1.59 9.44 -2.62
CA GLY A 61 -0.70 10.52 -3.00
C GLY A 61 -1.29 11.45 -4.04
N ASN A 62 -0.55 12.49 -4.39
CA ASN A 62 -0.96 13.51 -5.34
C ASN A 62 -0.14 13.46 -6.62
N TYR A 63 -0.78 13.83 -7.73
CA TYR A 63 -0.14 13.92 -9.05
C TYR A 63 0.48 12.60 -9.51
N LEU A 64 -0.12 11.48 -9.12
CA LEU A 64 0.31 10.15 -9.53
C LEU A 64 -0.26 9.77 -10.91
N GLY A 65 -1.28 10.49 -11.36
CA GLY A 65 -2.01 10.21 -12.60
C GLY A 65 -3.22 9.31 -12.35
N GLU A 66 -4.31 9.56 -13.07
CA GLU A 66 -5.61 8.90 -12.85
C GLU A 66 -5.62 7.40 -13.18
N SER A 67 -4.58 6.93 -13.89
CA SER A 67 -4.29 5.54 -14.18
C SER A 67 -2.78 5.34 -14.26
N GLN A 68 -2.31 4.09 -14.22
CA GLN A 68 -0.88 3.79 -14.24
C GLN A 68 -0.18 4.33 -15.50
N GLY A 69 -0.71 4.08 -16.70
CA GLY A 69 -0.06 4.45 -17.95
C GLY A 69 1.38 3.91 -18.03
N SER A 70 2.36 4.78 -18.27
CA SER A 70 3.78 4.43 -18.23
C SER A 70 4.43 4.61 -16.85
N SER A 71 3.66 5.04 -15.84
CA SER A 71 4.17 5.21 -14.47
C SER A 71 4.53 3.87 -13.84
N LYS A 72 5.50 3.93 -12.95
CA LYS A 72 6.08 2.76 -12.29
C LYS A 72 6.13 3.00 -10.78
N LEU A 73 6.12 1.91 -10.02
CA LEU A 73 6.23 1.93 -8.58
C LEU A 73 7.38 1.04 -8.15
N TYR A 74 8.16 1.52 -7.18
CA TYR A 74 9.38 0.89 -6.73
C TYR A 74 9.45 0.84 -5.21
N PHE A 75 10.17 -0.16 -4.71
CA PHE A 75 10.64 -0.24 -3.34
C PHE A 75 12.16 -0.16 -3.31
N LYS A 76 12.71 0.82 -2.58
CA LYS A 76 14.14 0.89 -2.27
C LYS A 76 14.39 0.21 -0.93
N ASP A 77 15.15 -0.87 -0.94
CA ASP A 77 15.41 -1.67 0.26
C ASP A 77 16.53 -1.11 1.15
N SER A 78 16.79 -1.81 2.26
CA SER A 78 17.80 -1.47 3.26
C SER A 78 19.24 -1.52 2.73
N SER A 79 19.49 -2.26 1.63
CA SER A 79 20.77 -2.29 0.93
C SER A 79 20.96 -1.12 -0.04
N GLY A 80 19.89 -0.32 -0.24
CA GLY A 80 19.84 0.79 -1.18
C GLY A 80 19.46 0.38 -2.61
N MET A 81 19.15 -0.89 -2.85
CA MET A 81 18.73 -1.40 -4.16
C MET A 81 17.26 -1.06 -4.42
N SER A 82 16.95 -0.64 -5.65
CA SER A 82 15.56 -0.40 -6.08
C SER A 82 15.00 -1.60 -6.82
N HIS A 83 13.82 -2.03 -6.41
CA HIS A 83 13.06 -3.13 -7.01
C HIS A 83 11.75 -2.56 -7.54
N GLU A 84 11.38 -2.90 -8.78
CA GLU A 84 9.99 -2.68 -9.20
C GLU A 84 9.08 -3.54 -8.31
N VAL A 85 7.93 -3.01 -7.94
CA VAL A 85 6.97 -3.76 -7.11
C VAL A 85 6.52 -5.04 -7.82
N ALA A 86 6.21 -6.09 -7.08
CA ALA A 86 5.95 -7.40 -7.68
C ALA A 86 4.68 -7.41 -8.53
N HIS A 87 3.62 -6.78 -8.03
CA HIS A 87 2.34 -6.66 -8.74
C HIS A 87 1.63 -5.38 -8.35
N ILE A 88 0.93 -4.75 -9.31
CA ILE A 88 0.02 -3.63 -9.07
C ILE A 88 -1.40 -4.16 -9.28
N TYR A 89 -2.19 -4.18 -8.21
CA TYR A 89 -3.58 -4.64 -8.22
C TYR A 89 -4.49 -3.61 -8.90
N TYR A 90 -4.28 -2.33 -8.59
CA TYR A 90 -4.93 -1.23 -9.28
C TYR A 90 -4.19 0.09 -9.07
N TRP A 91 -4.48 1.06 -9.94
CA TRP A 91 -4.03 2.44 -9.87
C TRP A 91 -5.17 3.34 -10.34
N LYS A 92 -5.68 4.21 -9.47
CA LYS A 92 -6.83 5.07 -9.81
C LYS A 92 -6.91 6.35 -8.99
N ASN A 93 -7.87 7.22 -9.33
CA ASN A 93 -8.32 8.28 -8.44
C ASN A 93 -8.99 7.70 -7.18
N ALA A 94 -8.70 8.25 -6.01
CA ALA A 94 -9.30 7.86 -4.74
C ALA A 94 -10.75 8.40 -4.61
N ASP A 95 -11.68 7.84 -5.38
CA ASP A 95 -13.03 8.35 -5.64
C ASP A 95 -14.14 7.68 -4.80
N GLY A 96 -13.77 7.04 -3.69
CA GLY A 96 -14.70 6.32 -2.82
C GLY A 96 -15.34 5.07 -3.45
N LYS A 97 -14.92 4.66 -4.65
CA LYS A 97 -15.48 3.51 -5.36
C LYS A 97 -14.46 2.38 -5.47
N LEU A 98 -14.98 1.15 -5.56
CA LEU A 98 -14.17 0.00 -5.93
C LEU A 98 -13.44 0.26 -7.28
N PRO A 99 -12.23 -0.29 -7.46
CA PRO A 99 -11.50 -1.17 -6.55
C PRO A 99 -10.81 -0.48 -5.35
N GLY A 100 -10.95 0.85 -5.20
CA GLY A 100 -10.34 1.62 -4.12
C GLY A 100 -11.15 1.64 -2.83
N GLY A 101 -10.63 2.36 -1.84
CA GLY A 101 -11.25 2.57 -0.54
C GLY A 101 -12.56 3.37 -0.59
N PRO A 102 -13.30 3.44 0.54
CA PRO A 102 -14.62 4.08 0.58
C PRO A 102 -14.58 5.62 0.62
N ALA A 103 -13.41 6.24 0.75
CA ALA A 103 -13.27 7.69 0.89
C ALA A 103 -13.13 8.40 -0.47
N GLU A 104 -13.91 9.46 -0.70
CA GLU A 104 -13.77 10.37 -1.83
C GLU A 104 -12.69 11.43 -1.53
N LEU A 105 -11.43 11.05 -1.72
CA LEU A 105 -10.27 11.93 -1.54
C LEU A 105 -9.86 12.62 -2.85
N SER A 106 -10.29 12.12 -4.00
CA SER A 106 -9.88 12.64 -5.31
C SER A 106 -10.50 14.01 -5.59
N ALA A 107 -11.79 14.20 -5.30
CA ALA A 107 -12.50 15.46 -5.57
C ALA A 107 -11.95 16.63 -4.74
N TYR A 108 -11.58 16.38 -3.48
CA TYR A 108 -11.22 17.43 -2.52
C TYR A 108 -9.71 17.56 -2.29
N HIS A 109 -9.00 16.44 -2.28
CA HIS A 109 -7.57 16.40 -2.02
C HIS A 109 -6.74 16.07 -3.26
N ARG A 110 -7.37 15.84 -4.43
CA ARG A 110 -6.69 15.46 -5.69
C ARG A 110 -5.84 14.20 -5.55
N MET A 111 -6.23 13.31 -4.65
CA MET A 111 -5.47 12.10 -4.35
C MET A 111 -5.80 10.96 -5.32
N GLN A 112 -4.76 10.20 -5.61
CA GLN A 112 -4.80 8.89 -6.25
C GLN A 112 -4.52 7.82 -5.20
N GLU A 113 -4.96 6.60 -5.49
CA GLU A 113 -4.79 5.40 -4.68
C GLU A 113 -4.20 4.28 -5.55
N ILE A 114 -3.20 3.59 -5.00
CA ILE A 114 -2.49 2.51 -5.69
C ILE A 114 -2.30 1.36 -4.71
N ALA A 115 -2.76 0.16 -5.08
CA ALA A 115 -2.52 -1.06 -4.31
C ALA A 115 -1.54 -1.98 -5.04
N PHE A 116 -0.52 -2.47 -4.35
CA PHE A 116 0.58 -3.24 -4.93
C PHE A 116 1.22 -4.21 -3.91
N SER A 117 1.96 -5.22 -4.37
CA SER A 117 2.70 -6.15 -3.50
C SER A 117 4.20 -5.86 -3.43
N ILE A 118 4.77 -6.03 -2.24
CA ILE A 118 6.22 -5.92 -1.99
C ILE A 118 6.97 -7.07 -2.68
N PRO A 119 8.10 -6.80 -3.37
CA PRO A 119 8.85 -7.84 -4.09
C PRO A 119 9.70 -8.71 -3.15
N ALA A 120 9.68 -10.03 -3.35
CA ALA A 120 10.45 -10.98 -2.54
C ALA A 120 11.97 -10.85 -2.69
N SER A 121 12.45 -10.24 -3.78
CA SER A 121 13.86 -9.97 -4.04
C SER A 121 14.45 -8.88 -3.13
N ALA A 122 13.62 -8.05 -2.51
CA ALA A 122 14.09 -6.96 -1.65
C ALA A 122 14.74 -7.48 -0.36
N ALA A 123 15.78 -6.78 0.13
CA ALA A 123 16.38 -7.07 1.42
C ALA A 123 15.43 -6.72 2.58
N GLU A 124 15.53 -7.45 3.70
CA GLU A 124 14.80 -7.12 4.93
C GLU A 124 15.35 -5.84 5.58
N GLY A 125 14.51 -5.17 6.37
CA GLY A 125 14.85 -3.94 7.08
C GLY A 125 14.14 -2.68 6.52
N PRO A 126 14.56 -1.49 6.97
CA PRO A 126 13.93 -0.24 6.59
C PRO A 126 14.18 0.09 5.11
N GLY A 127 13.15 0.60 4.43
CA GLY A 127 13.20 1.02 3.04
C GLY A 127 12.17 2.10 2.74
N TYR A 128 11.97 2.38 1.45
CA TYR A 128 11.08 3.44 0.99
C TYR A 128 10.33 3.04 -0.28
N ILE A 129 9.03 3.33 -0.32
CA ILE A 129 8.16 3.20 -1.48
C ILE A 129 8.20 4.51 -2.26
N TYR A 130 8.37 4.45 -3.58
CA TYR A 130 8.30 5.63 -4.44
C TYR A 130 7.71 5.33 -5.81
N ALA A 131 7.01 6.31 -6.38
CA ALA A 131 6.51 6.28 -7.74
C ALA A 131 7.45 7.03 -8.69
N VAL A 132 7.47 6.62 -9.95
CA VAL A 132 8.06 7.38 -11.06
C VAL A 132 6.94 7.66 -12.05
N VAL A 133 6.57 8.94 -12.17
CA VAL A 133 5.47 9.41 -13.00
C VAL A 133 6.05 10.36 -14.03
N ASN A 134 5.89 10.02 -15.32
CA ASN A 134 6.49 10.78 -16.42
C ASN A 134 8.00 11.06 -16.24
N GLY A 135 8.73 10.07 -15.70
CA GLY A 135 10.17 10.18 -15.43
C GLY A 135 10.54 10.97 -14.16
N VAL A 136 9.56 11.48 -13.41
CA VAL A 136 9.78 12.24 -12.18
C VAL A 136 9.53 11.32 -10.98
N LYS A 137 10.53 11.20 -10.10
CA LYS A 137 10.41 10.45 -8.84
C LYS A 137 9.53 11.22 -7.85
N SER A 138 8.64 10.51 -7.16
CA SER A 138 7.81 11.08 -6.10
C SER A 138 8.61 11.50 -4.87
N ILE A 139 8.17 12.58 -4.23
CA ILE A 139 8.64 13.01 -2.90
C ILE A 139 7.75 12.45 -1.79
N ASN A 140 8.19 12.54 -0.54
CA ASN A 140 7.31 12.40 0.61
C ASN A 140 6.45 13.67 0.74
N GLY A 141 5.13 13.52 0.74
CA GLY A 141 4.18 14.62 0.75
C GLY A 141 4.05 15.32 2.11
N GLU A 142 4.46 14.67 3.20
CA GLU A 142 4.47 15.24 4.55
C GLU A 142 5.73 16.09 4.77
N THR A 143 6.91 15.54 4.48
CA THR A 143 8.20 16.18 4.77
C THR A 143 8.77 17.01 3.61
N GLY A 144 8.29 16.76 2.39
CA GLY A 144 8.87 17.30 1.17
C GLY A 144 10.23 16.69 0.79
N SER A 145 10.68 15.64 1.48
CA SER A 145 11.97 15.00 1.21
C SER A 145 11.98 14.21 -0.10
N SER A 146 13.16 14.07 -0.70
CA SER A 146 13.40 13.15 -1.82
C SER A 146 13.36 11.67 -1.42
N ASP A 147 13.47 11.42 -0.11
CA ASP A 147 13.11 10.16 0.52
C ASP A 147 11.59 10.08 0.55
N SER A 148 11.05 9.03 -0.08
CA SER A 148 9.62 8.87 -0.30
C SER A 148 8.97 8.22 0.95
N LEU A 149 7.90 7.42 0.79
CA LEU A 149 7.14 6.91 1.94
C LEU A 149 7.90 5.76 2.63
N PRO A 150 8.21 5.83 3.95
CA PRO A 150 8.97 4.79 4.63
C PRO A 150 8.16 3.50 4.76
N PHE A 151 8.83 2.36 4.61
CA PHE A 151 8.25 1.04 4.81
C PHE A 151 9.32 0.03 5.24
N THR A 152 9.04 -0.78 6.27
CA THR A 152 9.98 -1.78 6.80
C THR A 152 9.59 -3.18 6.36
N ILE A 153 10.48 -3.85 5.63
CA ILE A 153 10.35 -5.29 5.41
C ILE A 153 10.80 -6.03 6.67
N ARG A 154 9.97 -6.96 7.14
CA ARG A 154 10.23 -7.74 8.34
C ARG A 154 9.61 -9.13 8.24
N ALA A 155 9.95 -10.03 9.16
CA ALA A 155 9.29 -11.33 9.24
C ALA A 155 7.80 -11.20 9.59
N GLY A 156 7.03 -12.21 9.18
CA GLY A 156 5.58 -12.31 9.39
C GLY A 156 4.95 -13.23 8.34
N ASN A 157 3.69 -13.60 8.58
CA ASN A 157 2.87 -14.40 7.67
C ASN A 157 1.79 -13.53 7.01
N ILE A 158 1.24 -14.03 5.90
CA ILE A 158 0.09 -13.41 5.23
C ILE A 158 -1.05 -14.43 5.20
N PHE A 159 -2.20 -14.01 5.70
CA PHE A 159 -3.41 -14.81 5.73
C PHE A 159 -4.58 -14.12 5.03
N PHE A 160 -5.59 -14.92 4.70
CA PHE A 160 -6.77 -14.51 3.97
C PHE A 160 -8.04 -15.01 4.65
N ILE A 161 -9.06 -14.16 4.62
CA ILE A 161 -10.44 -14.49 4.98
C ILE A 161 -11.27 -14.33 3.71
N ARG A 162 -11.99 -15.37 3.29
CA ARG A 162 -12.77 -15.37 2.05
C ARG A 162 -14.10 -16.08 2.25
N GLU A 163 -15.10 -15.67 1.48
CA GLU A 163 -16.34 -16.43 1.37
C GLU A 163 -16.05 -17.86 0.90
N GLY A 164 -16.68 -18.84 1.55
CA GLY A 164 -16.43 -20.27 1.29
C GLY A 164 -15.18 -20.85 1.98
N GLY A 165 -14.45 -20.06 2.78
CA GLY A 165 -13.38 -20.56 3.64
C GLY A 165 -13.89 -21.45 4.79
N SER A 166 -12.97 -21.87 5.66
CA SER A 166 -13.32 -22.65 6.87
C SER A 166 -12.50 -22.22 8.08
N ASP A 167 -13.17 -21.91 9.17
CA ASP A 167 -12.51 -21.55 10.44
C ASP A 167 -11.95 -22.77 11.20
N THR A 168 -12.38 -23.98 10.83
CA THR A 168 -11.97 -25.22 11.52
C THR A 168 -10.81 -25.94 10.82
N VAL A 169 -10.81 -25.95 9.49
CA VAL A 169 -9.79 -26.65 8.69
C VAL A 169 -8.98 -25.72 7.78
N GLY A 170 -9.38 -24.45 7.66
CA GLY A 170 -8.64 -23.44 6.91
C GLY A 170 -7.28 -23.16 7.56
N ASP A 171 -6.28 -22.98 6.72
CA ASP A 171 -4.93 -22.58 7.13
C ASP A 171 -4.63 -21.09 6.93
N GLY A 172 -5.58 -20.36 6.34
CA GLY A 172 -5.45 -18.93 6.07
C GLY A 172 -4.74 -18.63 4.77
N SER A 173 -4.25 -19.62 4.01
CA SER A 173 -3.78 -19.40 2.63
C SER A 173 -4.93 -19.03 1.71
N TRP A 174 -4.63 -18.47 0.54
CA TRP A 174 -5.66 -18.06 -0.42
C TRP A 174 -6.63 -19.20 -0.80
N ASN A 175 -6.11 -20.40 -1.06
CA ASN A 175 -6.92 -21.55 -1.50
C ASN A 175 -7.52 -22.36 -0.34
N ASN A 176 -7.10 -22.10 0.90
CA ASN A 176 -7.61 -22.74 2.11
C ASN A 176 -7.81 -21.69 3.21
N SER A 177 -8.57 -20.64 2.88
CA SER A 177 -8.73 -19.45 3.70
C SER A 177 -9.62 -19.69 4.91
N TRP A 178 -9.57 -18.76 5.87
CA TRP A 178 -10.59 -18.68 6.92
C TRP A 178 -11.91 -18.13 6.36
N ALA A 179 -13.00 -18.41 7.07
CA ALA A 179 -14.36 -18.04 6.67
C ALA A 179 -14.81 -16.72 7.28
N SER A 180 -14.32 -16.37 8.47
CA SER A 180 -14.83 -15.25 9.27
C SER A 180 -13.73 -14.34 9.82
N LEU A 181 -14.10 -13.10 10.16
CA LEU A 181 -13.24 -12.16 10.89
C LEU A 181 -13.14 -12.56 12.38
N GLU A 182 -14.16 -13.24 12.88
CA GLU A 182 -14.26 -13.73 14.24
C GLU A 182 -13.18 -14.79 14.54
N ALA A 183 -12.90 -15.68 13.58
CA ALA A 183 -11.84 -16.67 13.73
C ALA A 183 -10.45 -16.05 13.82
N THR A 184 -10.21 -14.92 13.17
CA THR A 184 -8.90 -14.26 13.20
C THR A 184 -8.69 -13.53 14.53
N VAL A 185 -9.71 -12.86 15.06
CA VAL A 185 -9.63 -12.26 16.41
C VAL A 185 -9.60 -13.29 17.54
N ALA A 186 -9.99 -14.54 17.28
CA ALA A 186 -9.80 -15.67 18.19
C ALA A 186 -8.39 -16.30 18.11
N GLY A 187 -7.48 -15.73 17.32
CA GLY A 187 -6.08 -16.14 17.21
C GLY A 187 -5.78 -17.01 16.00
N GLY A 188 -6.73 -17.18 15.07
CA GLY A 188 -6.54 -17.96 13.85
C GLY A 188 -6.09 -19.39 14.14
N ASN A 189 -6.72 -20.04 15.12
CA ASN A 189 -6.32 -21.36 15.63
C ASN A 189 -4.87 -21.41 16.17
N GLY A 190 -4.42 -20.31 16.80
CA GLY A 190 -3.07 -20.17 17.35
C GLY A 190 -1.98 -19.92 16.32
N LYS A 191 -2.35 -19.55 15.08
CA LYS A 191 -1.40 -19.29 13.99
C LYS A 191 -1.00 -17.82 13.86
N ILE A 192 -1.82 -16.92 14.40
CA ILE A 192 -1.56 -15.47 14.31
C ILE A 192 -0.56 -15.09 15.40
N GLY A 193 0.50 -14.42 15.00
CA GLY A 193 1.54 -13.87 15.88
C GLY A 193 2.01 -12.49 15.41
N ALA A 194 2.90 -11.90 16.22
CA ALA A 194 3.46 -10.59 15.96
C ALA A 194 4.02 -10.52 14.54
N GLY A 195 3.55 -9.53 13.81
CA GLY A 195 3.98 -9.25 12.46
C GLY A 195 3.11 -9.80 11.33
N ASP A 196 2.10 -10.60 11.64
CA ASP A 196 1.23 -11.16 10.61
C ASP A 196 0.29 -10.13 10.00
N ILE A 197 -0.07 -10.34 8.73
CA ILE A 197 -1.06 -9.53 8.02
C ILE A 197 -2.20 -10.44 7.56
N ILE A 198 -3.43 -10.03 7.85
CA ILE A 198 -4.65 -10.73 7.48
C ILE A 198 -5.44 -9.85 6.51
N TYR A 199 -5.68 -10.33 5.29
CA TYR A 199 -6.53 -9.66 4.31
C TYR A 199 -7.93 -10.28 4.30
N SER A 200 -8.95 -9.47 4.58
CA SER A 200 -10.34 -9.87 4.35
C SER A 200 -10.75 -9.55 2.92
N VAL A 201 -11.17 -10.58 2.18
CA VAL A 201 -11.62 -10.51 0.79
C VAL A 201 -13.13 -10.31 0.78
N GLY A 202 -13.58 -9.15 1.24
CA GLY A 202 -14.99 -8.75 1.26
C GLY A 202 -15.86 -9.46 2.31
N VAL A 203 -15.27 -10.26 3.20
CA VAL A 203 -15.99 -10.92 4.29
C VAL A 203 -16.39 -9.90 5.35
N ARG A 204 -17.67 -9.91 5.72
CA ARG A 204 -18.28 -8.98 6.69
C ARG A 204 -18.34 -9.62 8.07
N ALA A 205 -18.11 -8.83 9.11
CA ALA A 205 -18.40 -9.25 10.47
C ALA A 205 -19.88 -9.03 10.75
N THR A 206 -20.53 -10.04 11.32
CA THR A 206 -21.98 -10.00 11.64
C THR A 206 -22.24 -9.50 13.06
N HIS A 207 -21.18 -9.43 13.87
CA HIS A 207 -21.17 -8.89 15.22
C HIS A 207 -19.96 -7.97 15.41
N GLY A 208 -19.92 -7.24 16.52
CA GLY A 208 -18.74 -6.45 16.88
C GLY A 208 -17.49 -7.33 17.04
N LEU A 209 -16.35 -6.88 16.54
CA LEU A 209 -15.07 -7.56 16.71
C LEU A 209 -14.34 -7.03 17.94
N SER A 210 -13.88 -7.93 18.82
CA SER A 210 -13.05 -7.57 19.98
C SER A 210 -11.57 -7.85 19.69
N VAL A 211 -10.93 -6.98 18.92
CA VAL A 211 -9.48 -7.05 18.65
C VAL A 211 -8.71 -6.65 19.92
N GLY A 212 -7.64 -7.37 20.28
CA GLY A 212 -6.78 -7.03 21.43
C GLY A 212 -7.34 -7.34 22.82
N LYS A 213 -8.55 -7.93 22.92
CA LYS A 213 -9.14 -8.34 24.21
C LYS A 213 -8.54 -9.64 24.76
N ASN A 214 -7.95 -10.46 23.88
CA ASN A 214 -7.29 -11.70 24.23
C ASN A 214 -5.78 -11.49 24.09
N ALA A 215 -5.00 -11.78 25.15
CA ALA A 215 -3.53 -11.68 25.15
C ALA A 215 -2.84 -12.61 24.12
N GLN A 216 -3.62 -13.42 23.40
CA GLN A 216 -3.13 -14.26 22.31
C GLN A 216 -2.83 -13.51 21.00
N ILE A 217 -3.26 -12.26 20.84
CA ILE A 217 -3.01 -11.46 19.63
C ILE A 217 -2.41 -10.13 20.03
N GLU A 218 -1.11 -10.14 20.31
CA GLU A 218 -0.32 -8.95 20.64
C GLU A 218 0.78 -8.79 19.59
N GLY A 219 0.79 -7.63 18.92
CA GLY A 219 1.92 -7.20 18.11
C GLY A 219 2.98 -6.50 18.97
N THR A 220 4.09 -6.12 18.34
CA THR A 220 5.09 -5.21 18.93
C THR A 220 5.24 -3.96 18.07
N ASP A 221 5.93 -2.94 18.58
CA ASP A 221 6.26 -1.71 17.84
C ASP A 221 7.03 -1.97 16.53
N GLU A 222 7.78 -3.06 16.49
CA GLU A 222 8.52 -3.51 15.31
C GLU A 222 7.74 -4.53 14.47
N ALA A 223 6.67 -5.14 15.00
CA ALA A 223 5.97 -6.27 14.40
C ALA A 223 4.45 -6.21 14.65
N HIS A 224 3.76 -5.25 14.01
CA HIS A 224 2.31 -5.12 14.11
C HIS A 224 1.57 -6.32 13.52
N ILE A 225 0.47 -6.68 14.17
CA ILE A 225 -0.55 -7.54 13.56
C ILE A 225 -1.54 -6.63 12.84
N VAL A 226 -1.78 -6.91 11.56
CA VAL A 226 -2.64 -6.09 10.71
C VAL A 226 -3.84 -6.90 10.23
N ILE A 227 -5.03 -6.33 10.31
CA ILE A 227 -6.21 -6.80 9.58
C ILE A 227 -6.62 -5.71 8.60
N ALA A 228 -6.58 -6.01 7.30
CA ALA A 228 -6.84 -5.05 6.22
C ALA A 228 -7.86 -5.60 5.22
N ALA A 229 -8.48 -4.72 4.44
CA ALA A 229 -9.27 -5.15 3.28
C ALA A 229 -8.32 -5.57 2.15
N TYR A 230 -8.67 -6.65 1.44
CA TYR A 230 -7.96 -7.03 0.22
C TYR A 230 -8.25 -6.02 -0.91
N PRO A 231 -7.29 -5.72 -1.81
CA PRO A 231 -7.52 -4.82 -2.93
C PRO A 231 -8.79 -5.16 -3.73
N GLY A 232 -9.56 -4.14 -4.10
CA GLY A 232 -10.80 -4.36 -4.84
C GLY A 232 -11.97 -4.84 -4.00
N THR A 233 -11.83 -4.91 -2.68
CA THR A 233 -12.90 -5.33 -1.77
C THR A 233 -13.18 -4.29 -0.70
N GLN A 234 -14.36 -4.40 -0.08
CA GLN A 234 -14.75 -3.61 1.08
C GLN A 234 -15.15 -4.53 2.21
N VAL A 235 -14.71 -4.19 3.41
CA VAL A 235 -15.04 -4.91 4.64
C VAL A 235 -16.00 -4.05 5.44
N ALA A 236 -17.10 -4.65 5.88
CA ALA A 236 -18.04 -4.01 6.77
C ALA A 236 -18.10 -4.76 8.10
N ILE A 237 -18.07 -4.00 9.20
CA ILE A 237 -18.30 -4.51 10.55
C ILE A 237 -19.62 -3.91 11.01
N SER A 238 -20.63 -4.76 11.13
CA SER A 238 -21.92 -4.41 11.69
C SER A 238 -22.11 -5.12 13.02
N GLY A 239 -22.60 -4.42 14.03
CA GLY A 239 -22.96 -5.00 15.33
C GLY A 239 -24.06 -4.19 15.98
N ASN A 240 -25.01 -4.87 16.63
CA ASN A 240 -26.10 -4.24 17.41
C ASN A 240 -25.70 -4.02 18.88
N ASP A 241 -24.54 -4.54 19.29
CA ASP A 241 -24.01 -4.46 20.65
C ASP A 241 -22.95 -3.36 20.75
N ASN A 242 -22.89 -2.70 21.91
CA ASN A 242 -21.94 -1.63 22.27
C ASN A 242 -20.63 -1.72 21.48
N LEU A 243 -20.54 -0.86 20.46
CA LEU A 243 -19.54 -0.91 19.41
C LEU A 243 -18.18 -0.52 19.97
N TYR A 244 -17.36 -1.50 20.34
CA TYR A 244 -15.92 -1.31 20.48
C TYR A 244 -15.30 -1.36 19.07
N TYR A 245 -15.45 -0.28 18.30
CA TYR A 245 -14.72 -0.14 17.05
C TYR A 245 -13.29 0.30 17.33
N THR A 246 -12.31 -0.54 16.98
CA THR A 246 -11.16 -0.07 16.19
C THR A 246 -10.54 -1.24 15.42
N ILE A 247 -10.61 -1.22 14.08
CA ILE A 247 -9.51 -1.75 13.27
C ILE A 247 -8.61 -0.54 13.04
N TYR A 248 -7.71 -0.28 13.99
CA TYR A 248 -6.56 0.61 13.82
C TYR A 248 -5.58 0.22 14.93
N TYR A 249 -4.34 -0.06 14.53
CA TYR A 249 -3.16 -0.42 15.33
C TYR A 249 -3.38 -0.47 16.85
N TYR A 250 -3.57 -1.68 17.39
CA TYR A 250 -3.54 -1.87 18.84
C TYR A 250 -2.07 -1.98 19.27
N TYR A 251 -1.59 -0.96 19.97
CA TYR A 251 -0.35 -1.03 20.76
C TYR A 251 -0.76 -1.02 22.23
N SER A 252 -0.40 -2.05 22.98
CA SER A 252 -0.36 -1.94 24.44
C SER A 252 1.09 -1.64 24.84
N ASN A 253 1.35 -0.42 25.29
CA ASN A 253 2.56 -0.16 26.07
C ASN A 253 2.37 -0.85 27.42
N SER A 254 3.01 -2.00 27.61
CA SER A 254 3.20 -2.61 28.93
C SER A 254 4.26 -1.86 29.72
#